data_AF-A0A1I6PLB4-F1
#
_entry.id   AF-A0A1I6PLB4-F1
#
_cell.length_a   1.000
_cell.length_b   1.000
_cell.length_c   1.000
_cell.angle_alpha   90.00
_cell.angle_beta   90.00
_cell.angle_gamma   90.00
#
_symmetry.space_group_name_H-M   'P 1'
#
loop_
_entity.id
_entity.type
_entity.pdbx_description
1 polymer ?
#
loop_
_entity_poly.entity_id
_entity_poly.type
_entity_poly.pdbx_seq_one_letter_code
_entity_poly.pdbx_strand_id
1 'polypeptide(L)'
;MAPLRSALPSLQPVRDGLTDDSLRFAILAGLATIPFTLLLSWEPVPDDGVVVGGSVSGLPLLVAAVVVGYRYSDRETESRRAGVWTGLVGSIGTVLLYLANSATTMWTGSQEMTVFAAVFTPPALILGVGLTTAITAVIAAITARAVNRLDREHRIVPPGETRARDVRDSRWWIPLAAYVLLAPPAAVVLIVSEGQSDGWFLLSALFLLVLIPLSFVAFVALFIDGTEPRPDGVTWIPSMWVYVGLPITGYALVYLVAAYQGIPTPSAPGIYGFIVALWVTAVGYLIARYRHVGGRIR
;
A
#
# COMPACT_ATOMS: atom_id res chain seq x y z
N MET A 1 21.04 -40.73 -5.79
CA MET A 1 19.94 -40.09 -6.54
C MET A 1 18.92 -39.58 -5.53
N ALA A 2 18.95 -38.28 -5.24
CA ALA A 2 18.03 -37.63 -4.31
C ALA A 2 16.83 -37.04 -5.08
N PRO A 3 15.58 -37.15 -4.60
CA PRO A 3 14.42 -36.68 -5.34
C PRO A 3 14.26 -35.15 -5.23
N LEU A 4 14.42 -34.47 -6.38
CA LEU A 4 14.05 -33.07 -6.63
C LEU A 4 12.52 -32.91 -6.63
N ARG A 5 11.87 -32.87 -5.47
CA ARG A 5 10.41 -32.60 -5.37
C ARG A 5 9.99 -31.48 -4.42
N SER A 6 10.93 -30.76 -3.78
CA SER A 6 10.59 -29.85 -2.68
C SER A 6 10.62 -28.35 -2.99
N ALA A 7 10.66 -27.93 -4.25
CA ALA A 7 10.82 -26.50 -4.60
C ALA A 7 9.65 -25.88 -5.40
N LEU A 8 8.52 -26.57 -5.56
CA LEU A 8 7.31 -25.92 -6.09
C LEU A 8 6.49 -25.40 -4.90
N PRO A 9 6.26 -24.08 -4.79
CA PRO A 9 5.33 -23.55 -3.80
C PRO A 9 3.99 -24.26 -3.97
N SER A 10 3.41 -24.76 -2.87
CA SER A 10 2.17 -25.51 -2.93
C SER A 10 1.09 -24.62 -3.54
N LEU A 11 0.53 -25.03 -4.68
CA LEU A 11 -0.62 -24.36 -5.31
C LEU A 11 -1.95 -24.71 -4.62
N GLN A 12 -1.90 -25.53 -3.57
CA GLN A 12 -3.06 -25.90 -2.74
C GLN A 12 -3.83 -24.70 -2.20
N PRO A 13 -3.21 -23.66 -1.61
CA PRO A 13 -3.93 -22.50 -1.09
C PRO A 13 -4.69 -21.74 -2.19
N VAL A 14 -4.14 -21.74 -3.42
CA VAL A 14 -4.77 -21.08 -4.57
C VAL A 14 -5.95 -21.89 -5.07
N ARG A 15 -5.78 -23.20 -5.22
CA ARG A 15 -6.85 -24.12 -5.60
C ARG A 15 -7.98 -24.08 -4.58
N ASP A 16 -7.66 -24.20 -3.30
CA ASP A 16 -8.63 -24.24 -2.21
C ASP A 16 -9.42 -22.93 -2.15
N GLY A 17 -8.78 -21.78 -2.37
CA GLY A 17 -9.45 -20.47 -2.47
C GLY A 17 -10.38 -20.33 -3.68
N LEU A 18 -10.09 -20.97 -4.81
CA LEU A 18 -10.93 -20.96 -6.02
C LEU A 18 -12.17 -21.86 -5.91
N THR A 19 -12.08 -22.95 -5.14
CA THR A 19 -13.22 -23.85 -4.87
C THR A 19 -14.11 -23.43 -3.71
N ASP A 20 -13.63 -22.51 -2.86
CA ASP A 20 -14.39 -22.00 -1.73
C ASP A 20 -15.51 -21.07 -2.21
N ASP A 21 -16.77 -21.54 -2.15
CA ASP A 21 -17.95 -20.75 -2.54
C ASP A 21 -18.02 -19.42 -1.79
N SER A 22 -17.41 -19.37 -0.59
CA SER A 22 -17.32 -18.16 0.22
C SER A 22 -16.46 -17.08 -0.42
N LEU A 23 -15.52 -17.36 -1.34
CA LEU A 23 -14.59 -16.36 -1.90
C LEU A 23 -14.87 -15.99 -3.36
N ARG A 24 -15.83 -16.65 -4.01
CA ARG A 24 -16.17 -16.41 -5.42
C ARG A 24 -16.52 -14.96 -5.71
N PHE A 25 -17.29 -14.32 -4.83
CA PHE A 25 -17.64 -12.91 -5.00
C PHE A 25 -16.41 -11.99 -4.96
N ALA A 26 -15.47 -12.24 -4.06
CA ALA A 26 -14.24 -11.47 -3.93
C ALA A 26 -13.36 -11.56 -5.20
N ILE A 27 -13.26 -12.76 -5.77
CA ILE A 27 -12.54 -13.01 -7.03
C ILE A 27 -13.25 -12.32 -8.20
N LEU A 28 -14.58 -12.45 -8.31
CA LEU A 28 -15.36 -11.80 -9.37
C LEU A 28 -15.29 -10.27 -9.28
N ALA A 29 -15.33 -9.72 -8.07
CA ALA A 29 -15.14 -8.29 -7.84
C ALA A 29 -13.75 -7.84 -8.33
N GLY A 30 -12.70 -8.60 -8.01
CA GLY A 30 -11.34 -8.36 -8.51
C GLY A 30 -11.26 -8.39 -10.03
N LEU A 31 -11.80 -9.44 -10.67
CA LEU A 31 -11.83 -9.56 -12.14
C LEU A 31 -12.59 -8.42 -12.81
N ALA A 32 -13.72 -8.01 -12.22
CA ALA A 32 -14.53 -6.92 -12.73
C ALA A 32 -13.76 -5.59 -12.78
N THR A 33 -12.74 -5.40 -11.91
CA THR A 33 -11.93 -4.17 -11.92
C THR A 33 -10.97 -4.07 -13.11
N ILE A 34 -10.59 -5.19 -13.73
CA ILE A 34 -9.59 -5.23 -14.81
C ILE A 34 -9.98 -4.34 -16.00
N PRO A 35 -11.16 -4.52 -16.65
CA PRO A 35 -11.51 -3.70 -17.81
C PRO A 35 -11.60 -2.21 -17.49
N PHE A 36 -12.10 -1.83 -16.31
CA PHE A 36 -12.15 -0.42 -15.89
C PHE A 36 -10.76 0.14 -15.61
N THR A 37 -9.86 -0.66 -15.02
CA THR A 37 -8.47 -0.25 -14.79
C THR A 37 -7.76 0.01 -16.11
N LEU A 38 -7.93 -0.88 -17.08
CA LEU A 38 -7.36 -0.71 -18.42
C LEU A 38 -7.94 0.53 -19.12
N LEU A 39 -9.27 0.69 -19.09
CA LEU A 39 -9.96 1.80 -19.74
C LEU A 39 -9.58 3.17 -19.14
N LEU A 40 -9.52 3.27 -17.81
CA LEU A 40 -9.20 4.52 -17.12
C LEU A 40 -7.71 4.85 -17.09
N SER A 41 -6.85 3.88 -17.38
CA SER A 41 -5.39 4.07 -17.47
C SER A 41 -4.92 4.24 -18.92
N TRP A 42 -5.85 4.27 -19.88
CA TRP A 42 -5.54 4.45 -21.29
C TRP A 42 -5.30 5.92 -21.59
N GLU A 43 -4.06 6.37 -21.40
CA GLU A 43 -3.60 7.68 -21.83
C GLU A 43 -2.90 7.57 -23.20
N PRO A 44 -3.11 8.51 -24.14
CA PRO A 44 -2.38 8.53 -25.41
C PRO A 44 -0.88 8.66 -25.14
N VAL A 45 -0.08 7.75 -25.70
CA VAL A 45 1.39 7.83 -25.65
C VAL A 45 1.83 9.08 -26.42
N PRO A 46 2.54 10.04 -25.82
CA PRO A 46 3.11 11.16 -26.56
C PRO A 46 4.15 10.63 -27.57
N ASP A 47 4.10 11.11 -28.81
CA ASP A 47 4.87 10.57 -29.94
C ASP A 47 6.41 10.61 -29.77
N ASP A 48 6.95 11.36 -28.81
CA ASP A 48 8.39 11.63 -28.67
C ASP A 48 9.02 11.29 -27.29
N GLY A 49 8.36 10.47 -26.45
CA GLY A 49 8.83 10.22 -25.08
C GLY A 49 8.96 8.75 -24.67
N VAL A 50 10.07 8.40 -24.00
CA VAL A 50 10.16 7.15 -23.22
C VAL A 50 9.21 7.24 -22.02
N VAL A 51 8.09 6.52 -22.06
CA VAL A 51 7.12 6.47 -20.95
C VAL A 51 7.54 5.40 -19.94
N VAL A 52 8.39 5.79 -18.99
CA VAL A 52 8.67 4.93 -17.83
C VAL A 52 7.55 5.07 -16.81
N GLY A 53 6.74 4.03 -16.64
CA GLY A 53 5.79 3.92 -15.52
C GLY A 53 4.48 4.69 -15.68
N GLY A 54 3.73 4.41 -16.76
CA GLY A 54 2.41 5.00 -16.99
C GLY A 54 1.46 4.99 -15.77
N SER A 55 0.55 5.95 -15.74
CA SER A 55 -0.42 6.13 -14.65
C SER A 55 -1.43 4.98 -14.62
N VAL A 56 -1.55 4.30 -13.48
CA VAL A 56 -2.56 3.25 -13.28
C VAL A 56 -3.66 3.76 -12.35
N SER A 57 -4.90 3.80 -12.84
CA SER A 57 -6.05 4.16 -12.03
C SER A 57 -6.38 3.05 -11.02
N GLY A 58 -6.07 3.28 -9.75
CA GLY A 58 -6.41 2.37 -8.65
C GLY A 58 -7.88 2.40 -8.23
N LEU A 59 -8.68 3.34 -8.76
CA LEU A 59 -10.05 3.61 -8.28
C LEU A 59 -10.99 2.39 -8.39
N PRO A 60 -11.01 1.62 -9.50
CA PRO A 60 -11.84 0.41 -9.58
C PRO A 60 -11.51 -0.61 -8.49
N LEU A 61 -10.21 -0.78 -8.18
CA LEU A 61 -9.72 -1.67 -7.13
C LEU A 61 -10.15 -1.20 -5.75
N LEU A 62 -10.08 0.12 -5.49
CA LEU A 62 -10.54 0.72 -4.24
C LEU A 62 -12.04 0.47 -4.02
N VAL A 63 -12.86 0.69 -5.05
CA VAL A 63 -14.32 0.46 -4.97
C VAL A 63 -14.60 -1.02 -4.69
N ALA A 64 -13.95 -1.93 -5.42
CA ALA A 64 -14.10 -3.36 -5.17
C ALA A 64 -13.69 -3.77 -3.75
N ALA A 65 -12.61 -3.20 -3.21
CA ALA A 65 -12.16 -3.42 -1.83
C ALA A 65 -13.23 -3.02 -0.81
N VAL A 66 -13.88 -1.87 -1.01
CA VAL A 66 -14.97 -1.38 -0.15
C VAL A 66 -16.19 -2.30 -0.25
N VAL A 67 -16.62 -2.65 -1.47
CA VAL A 67 -17.78 -3.54 -1.66
C VAL A 67 -17.55 -4.90 -1.00
N VAL A 68 -16.36 -5.47 -1.17
CA VAL A 68 -15.98 -6.74 -0.53
C VAL A 68 -15.90 -6.57 0.98
N GLY A 69 -15.26 -5.53 1.49
CA GLY A 69 -15.22 -5.25 2.93
C GLY A 69 -16.61 -5.12 3.56
N TYR A 70 -17.54 -4.45 2.89
CA TYR A 70 -18.94 -4.34 3.31
C TYR A 70 -19.63 -5.71 3.31
N ARG A 71 -19.50 -6.49 2.22
CA ARG A 71 -20.17 -7.77 2.05
C ARG A 71 -19.73 -8.86 3.03
N TYR A 72 -18.47 -8.81 3.48
CA TYR A 72 -17.89 -9.75 4.44
C TYR A 72 -17.73 -9.15 5.84
N SER A 73 -18.41 -8.03 6.12
CA SER A 73 -18.31 -7.33 7.41
C SER A 73 -18.59 -8.23 8.62
N ASP A 74 -19.62 -9.08 8.52
CA ASP A 74 -20.03 -10.04 9.58
C ASP A 74 -18.95 -11.05 9.97
N ARG A 75 -17.91 -11.25 9.14
CA ARG A 75 -16.90 -12.31 9.32
C ARG A 75 -15.50 -11.75 9.14
N GLU A 76 -14.89 -11.28 10.23
CA GLU A 76 -13.60 -10.56 10.17
C GLU A 76 -12.48 -11.35 9.47
N THR A 77 -12.38 -12.66 9.72
CA THR A 77 -11.38 -13.52 9.07
C THR A 77 -11.64 -13.67 7.57
N GLU A 78 -12.90 -13.81 7.16
CA GLU A 78 -13.27 -13.93 5.75
C GLU A 78 -13.09 -12.59 5.02
N SER A 79 -13.37 -11.45 5.65
CA SER A 79 -13.16 -10.12 5.07
C SER A 79 -11.69 -9.87 4.69
N ARG A 80 -10.75 -10.22 5.57
CA ARG A 80 -9.31 -10.10 5.28
C ARG A 80 -8.90 -10.98 4.11
N ARG A 81 -9.34 -12.25 4.12
CA ARG A 81 -9.03 -13.22 3.05
C ARG A 81 -9.66 -12.80 1.72
N ALA A 82 -10.90 -12.30 1.75
CA ALA A 82 -11.61 -11.79 0.59
C ALA A 82 -10.88 -10.56 0.00
N GLY A 83 -10.49 -9.59 0.82
CA GLY A 83 -9.72 -8.43 0.36
C GLY A 83 -8.37 -8.81 -0.28
N VAL A 84 -7.66 -9.81 0.27
CA VAL A 84 -6.45 -10.37 -0.35
C VAL A 84 -6.75 -10.95 -1.74
N TRP A 85 -7.79 -11.77 -1.87
CA TRP A 85 -8.17 -12.37 -3.15
C TRP A 85 -8.61 -11.35 -4.19
N THR A 86 -9.41 -10.36 -3.79
CA THR A 86 -9.82 -9.25 -4.66
C THR A 86 -8.62 -8.47 -5.16
N GLY A 87 -7.65 -8.18 -4.28
CA GLY A 87 -6.45 -7.43 -4.66
C GLY A 87 -5.52 -8.23 -5.56
N LEU A 88 -5.29 -9.52 -5.25
CA LEU A 88 -4.45 -10.39 -6.06
C LEU A 88 -5.00 -10.56 -7.47
N VAL A 89 -6.31 -10.79 -7.60
CA VAL A 89 -6.97 -10.96 -8.89
C VAL A 89 -7.07 -9.63 -9.65
N GLY A 90 -7.41 -8.53 -8.97
CA GLY A 90 -7.46 -7.21 -9.59
C GLY A 90 -6.09 -6.69 -10.05
N SER A 91 -5.00 -7.11 -9.38
CA SER A 91 -3.62 -6.73 -9.75
C SER A 91 -3.23 -7.16 -11.18
N ILE A 92 -3.94 -8.13 -11.77
CA ILE A 92 -3.73 -8.55 -13.17
C ILE A 92 -3.82 -7.35 -14.12
N GLY A 93 -4.78 -6.45 -13.93
CA GLY A 93 -4.90 -5.24 -14.76
C GLY A 93 -3.67 -4.34 -14.68
N THR A 94 -3.16 -4.13 -13.46
CA THR A 94 -1.94 -3.36 -13.21
C THR A 94 -0.70 -4.02 -13.81
N VAL A 95 -0.58 -5.35 -13.67
CA VAL A 95 0.52 -6.13 -14.26
C VAL A 95 0.52 -6.02 -15.79
N LEU A 96 -0.64 -6.13 -16.42
CA LEU A 96 -0.77 -6.01 -17.88
C LEU A 96 -0.32 -4.63 -18.38
N LEU A 97 -0.76 -3.55 -17.73
CA LEU A 97 -0.34 -2.19 -18.07
C LEU A 97 1.15 -1.98 -17.85
N TYR A 98 1.69 -2.46 -16.72
CA TYR A 98 3.11 -2.34 -16.42
C TYR A 98 3.96 -3.09 -17.45
N LEU A 99 3.58 -4.32 -17.81
CA LEU A 99 4.26 -5.11 -18.83
C LEU A 99 4.20 -4.46 -20.20
N ALA A 100 3.05 -3.89 -20.59
CA ALA A 100 2.91 -3.16 -21.84
C ALA A 100 3.86 -1.95 -21.90
N ASN A 101 3.87 -1.12 -20.85
CA ASN A 101 4.76 0.04 -20.76
C ASN A 101 6.24 -0.35 -20.74
N SER A 102 6.57 -1.43 -20.02
CA SER A 102 7.94 -1.96 -19.97
C SER A 102 8.39 -2.48 -21.32
N ALA A 103 7.52 -3.19 -22.05
CA ALA A 103 7.81 -3.68 -23.39
C ALA A 103 8.05 -2.52 -24.38
N THR A 104 7.21 -1.48 -24.34
CA THR A 104 7.40 -0.28 -25.15
C THR A 104 8.73 0.42 -24.83
N THR A 105 9.08 0.50 -23.54
CA THR A 105 10.36 1.08 -23.08
C THR A 105 11.55 0.27 -23.59
N MET A 106 11.49 -1.07 -23.54
CA MET A 106 12.55 -1.93 -24.05
C MET A 106 12.69 -1.88 -25.58
N TRP A 107 11.58 -1.62 -26.29
CA TRP A 107 11.55 -1.55 -27.75
C TRP A 107 12.09 -0.22 -28.28
N THR A 108 11.79 0.88 -27.60
CA THR A 108 12.10 2.26 -28.05
C THR A 108 13.32 2.87 -27.36
N GLY A 109 13.74 2.33 -26.22
CA GLY A 109 14.82 2.85 -25.41
C GLY A 109 16.22 2.49 -25.90
N SER A 110 17.23 3.09 -25.24
CA SER A 110 18.64 2.71 -25.41
C SER A 110 18.90 1.31 -24.85
N GLN A 111 20.02 0.68 -25.25
CA GLN A 111 20.41 -0.65 -24.74
C GLN A 111 20.52 -0.67 -23.20
N GLU A 112 21.00 0.42 -22.60
CA GLU A 112 21.09 0.58 -21.15
C GLU A 112 19.71 0.63 -20.49
N MET A 113 18.76 1.37 -21.08
CA MET A 113 17.37 1.43 -20.59
C MET A 113 16.68 0.06 -20.71
N THR A 114 16.97 -0.71 -21.76
CA THR A 114 16.46 -2.08 -21.94
C THR A 114 16.99 -3.03 -20.87
N VAL A 115 18.30 -3.01 -20.58
CA VAL A 115 18.89 -3.82 -19.50
C VAL A 115 18.31 -3.39 -18.15
N PHE A 116 18.20 -2.09 -17.90
CA PHE A 116 17.58 -1.56 -16.69
C PHE A 116 16.14 -2.04 -16.51
N ALA A 117 15.29 -1.85 -17.52
CA ALA A 117 13.91 -2.28 -17.49
C ALA A 117 13.80 -3.80 -17.27
N ALA A 118 14.66 -4.60 -17.91
CA ALA A 118 14.66 -6.05 -17.74
C ALA A 118 15.02 -6.48 -16.30
N VAL A 119 15.97 -5.80 -15.66
CA VAL A 119 16.42 -6.10 -14.29
C VAL A 119 15.39 -5.65 -13.25
N PHE A 120 14.81 -4.46 -13.41
CA PHE A 120 13.90 -3.88 -12.41
C PHE A 120 12.43 -4.27 -12.58
N THR A 121 12.04 -4.79 -13.75
CA THR A 121 10.66 -5.25 -14.00
C THR A 121 10.21 -6.36 -13.04
N PRO A 122 10.95 -7.46 -12.83
CA PRO A 122 10.53 -8.51 -11.91
C PRO A 122 10.30 -8.03 -10.47
N PRO A 123 11.24 -7.31 -9.81
CA PRO A 123 10.99 -6.82 -8.45
C PRO A 123 9.87 -5.77 -8.41
N ALA A 124 9.76 -4.89 -9.42
CA ALA A 124 8.67 -3.93 -9.50
C ALA A 124 7.30 -4.61 -9.60
N LEU A 125 7.17 -5.69 -10.37
CA LEU A 125 5.94 -6.48 -10.47
C LEU A 125 5.58 -7.14 -9.13
N ILE A 126 6.55 -7.76 -8.47
CA ILE A 126 6.34 -8.40 -7.16
C ILE A 126 5.86 -7.36 -6.14
N LEU A 127 6.50 -6.20 -6.11
CA LEU A 127 6.13 -5.10 -5.21
C LEU A 127 4.77 -4.51 -5.57
N GLY A 128 4.48 -4.29 -6.86
CA GLY A 128 3.20 -3.76 -7.33
C GLY A 128 2.03 -4.68 -6.98
N VAL A 129 2.16 -5.99 -7.24
CA VAL A 129 1.15 -7.00 -6.88
C VAL A 129 0.99 -7.09 -5.36
N GLY A 130 2.11 -7.10 -4.61
CA GLY A 130 2.08 -7.13 -3.16
C GLY A 130 1.38 -5.91 -2.56
N LEU A 131 1.70 -4.72 -3.07
CA LEU A 131 1.17 -3.44 -2.62
C LEU A 131 -0.33 -3.31 -2.93
N THR A 132 -0.74 -3.59 -4.17
CA THR A 132 -2.16 -3.57 -4.56
C THR A 132 -2.98 -4.55 -3.72
N THR A 133 -2.46 -5.76 -3.53
CA THR A 133 -3.09 -6.80 -2.69
C THR A 133 -3.24 -6.33 -1.25
N ALA A 134 -2.18 -5.76 -0.68
CA ALA A 134 -2.19 -5.29 0.71
C ALA A 134 -3.11 -4.08 0.90
N ILE A 135 -3.13 -3.12 -0.03
CA ILE A 135 -4.06 -1.98 -0.01
C ILE A 135 -5.50 -2.47 -0.01
N THR A 136 -5.87 -3.37 -0.93
CA THR A 136 -7.22 -3.93 -1.01
C THR A 136 -7.62 -4.67 0.25
N ALA A 137 -6.71 -5.50 0.81
CA ALA A 137 -6.95 -6.21 2.06
C ALA A 137 -7.17 -5.25 3.24
N VAL A 138 -6.36 -4.19 3.34
CA VAL A 138 -6.48 -3.17 4.40
C VAL A 138 -7.81 -2.43 4.27
N ILE A 139 -8.19 -1.99 3.08
CA ILE A 139 -9.46 -1.27 2.85
C ILE A 139 -10.65 -2.16 3.14
N ALA A 140 -10.62 -3.43 2.71
CA ALA A 140 -11.68 -4.38 3.02
C ALA A 140 -11.83 -4.56 4.54
N ALA A 141 -10.71 -4.71 5.25
CA ALA A 141 -10.69 -4.84 6.71
C ALA A 141 -11.18 -3.57 7.42
N ILE A 142 -10.78 -2.38 6.95
CA ILE A 142 -11.26 -1.08 7.45
C ILE A 142 -12.77 -0.98 7.29
N THR A 143 -13.27 -1.29 6.10
CA THR A 143 -14.69 -1.19 5.77
C THR A 143 -15.51 -2.15 6.64
N ALA A 144 -15.07 -3.41 6.76
CA ALA A 144 -15.69 -4.38 7.65
C ALA A 144 -15.76 -3.89 9.10
N ARG A 145 -14.66 -3.32 9.62
CA ARG A 145 -14.63 -2.76 10.98
C ARG A 145 -15.55 -1.56 11.15
N ALA A 146 -15.62 -0.67 10.16
CA ALA A 146 -16.49 0.50 10.21
C ALA A 146 -17.97 0.08 10.27
N VAL A 147 -18.38 -0.87 9.43
CA VAL A 147 -19.73 -1.44 9.42
C VAL A 147 -20.04 -2.11 10.76
N ASN A 148 -19.14 -2.97 11.25
CA ASN A 148 -19.34 -3.66 12.53
C ASN A 148 -19.41 -2.71 13.73
N ARG A 149 -18.71 -1.56 13.69
CA ARG A 149 -18.80 -0.55 14.76
C ARG A 149 -20.17 0.13 14.78
N LEU A 150 -20.70 0.49 13.61
CA LEU A 150 -22.05 1.05 13.49
C LEU A 150 -23.10 0.09 14.04
N ASP A 151 -22.96 -1.21 13.75
CA ASP A 151 -23.84 -2.25 14.30
C ASP A 151 -23.67 -2.48 15.81
N ARG A 152 -22.46 -2.34 16.34
CA ARG A 152 -22.18 -2.48 17.78
C ARG A 152 -22.66 -1.29 18.60
N GLU A 153 -22.63 -0.07 18.06
CA GLU A 153 -23.23 1.08 18.74
C GLU A 153 -24.75 0.90 18.95
N HIS A 154 -25.39 0.06 18.14
CA HIS A 154 -26.79 -0.34 18.32
C HIS A 154 -26.97 -1.56 19.25
N ARG A 155 -25.89 -2.25 19.66
CA ARG A 155 -25.94 -3.49 20.45
C ARG A 155 -25.14 -3.33 21.74
N ILE A 156 -25.83 -3.17 22.88
CA ILE A 156 -25.23 -3.09 24.22
C ILE A 156 -24.33 -4.30 24.46
N VAL A 157 -23.01 -4.08 24.55
CA VAL A 157 -22.01 -5.13 24.80
C VAL A 157 -21.90 -5.38 26.31
N PRO A 158 -21.99 -6.64 26.78
CA PRO A 158 -21.78 -6.97 28.20
C PRO A 158 -20.31 -6.73 28.63
N PRO A 159 -20.05 -6.36 29.89
CA PRO A 159 -18.69 -6.12 30.37
C PRO A 159 -17.94 -7.45 30.55
N GLY A 160 -16.76 -7.61 29.95
CA GLY A 160 -15.84 -8.71 30.34
C GLY A 160 -14.83 -9.24 29.32
N GLU A 161 -14.90 -8.89 28.03
CA GLU A 161 -14.12 -9.61 26.99
C GLU A 161 -12.88 -8.89 26.42
N THR A 162 -12.43 -7.78 27.01
CA THR A 162 -11.25 -7.06 26.47
C THR A 162 -9.95 -7.68 26.97
N ARG A 163 -9.45 -8.69 26.24
CA ARG A 163 -8.05 -9.13 26.31
C ARG A 163 -7.15 -8.06 25.67
N ALA A 164 -6.96 -6.95 26.38
CA ALA A 164 -6.11 -5.85 25.93
C ALA A 164 -4.66 -6.33 25.85
N ARG A 165 -4.04 -6.22 24.67
CA ARG A 165 -2.60 -6.46 24.50
C ARG A 165 -1.83 -5.31 25.15
N ASP A 166 -0.71 -5.60 25.80
CA ASP A 166 0.17 -4.55 26.32
C ASP A 166 0.75 -3.76 25.14
N VAL A 167 0.54 -2.44 25.14
CA VAL A 167 1.05 -1.50 24.12
C VAL A 167 2.58 -1.59 24.01
N ARG A 168 3.27 -2.03 25.06
CA ARG A 168 4.72 -2.24 25.09
C ARG A 168 5.21 -3.35 24.15
N ASP A 169 4.38 -4.35 23.86
CA ASP A 169 4.76 -5.50 23.03
C ASP A 169 4.57 -5.24 21.52
N SER A 170 3.92 -4.14 21.13
CA SER A 170 3.67 -3.79 19.73
C SER A 170 5.00 -3.53 19.00
N ARG A 171 5.43 -4.43 18.11
CA ARG A 171 6.66 -4.27 17.28
C ARG A 171 6.49 -3.32 16.09
N TRP A 172 5.31 -2.72 15.91
CA TRP A 172 4.99 -1.83 14.79
C TRP A 172 5.81 -0.53 14.77
N TRP A 173 6.50 -0.17 15.86
CA TRP A 173 7.43 0.97 15.86
C TRP A 173 8.69 0.74 15.01
N ILE A 174 9.10 -0.52 14.79
CA ILE A 174 10.31 -0.85 14.03
C ILE A 174 10.22 -0.38 12.57
N PRO A 175 9.17 -0.74 11.78
CA PRO A 175 9.06 -0.24 10.40
C PRO A 175 8.90 1.29 10.34
N LEU A 176 8.29 1.91 11.36
CA LEU A 176 8.20 3.37 11.45
C LEU A 176 9.57 4.02 11.64
N ALA A 177 10.40 3.47 12.53
CA ALA A 177 11.76 3.96 12.72
C ALA A 177 12.60 3.79 11.46
N ALA A 178 12.52 2.63 10.80
CA ALA A 178 13.19 2.37 9.54
C ALA A 178 12.78 3.39 8.46
N TYR A 179 11.46 3.66 8.32
CA TYR A 179 10.95 4.65 7.37
C TYR A 179 11.45 6.07 7.68
N VAL A 180 11.38 6.49 8.94
CA VAL A 180 11.83 7.82 9.38
C VAL A 180 13.32 8.04 9.10
N LEU A 181 14.14 7.01 9.26
CA LEU A 181 15.58 7.06 8.99
C LEU A 181 15.90 7.03 7.49
N LEU A 182 15.16 6.26 6.69
CA LEU A 182 15.44 6.07 5.27
C LEU A 182 14.90 7.21 4.39
N ALA A 183 13.77 7.80 4.73
CA ALA A 183 13.09 8.78 3.88
C ALA A 183 13.93 10.04 3.59
N PRO A 184 14.63 10.67 4.56
CA PRO A 184 15.40 11.88 4.27
C PRO A 184 16.60 11.63 3.32
N PRO A 185 17.45 10.61 3.52
CA PRO A 185 18.49 10.27 2.55
C PRO A 185 17.93 9.97 1.16
N ALA A 186 16.81 9.23 1.08
CA ALA A 186 16.15 8.94 -0.18
C ALA A 186 15.69 10.23 -0.89
N ALA A 187 15.07 11.16 -0.16
CA ALA A 187 14.65 12.45 -0.70
C ALA A 187 15.83 13.28 -1.22
N VAL A 188 16.94 13.34 -0.47
CA VAL A 188 18.16 14.04 -0.90
C VAL A 188 18.68 13.45 -2.21
N VAL A 189 18.78 12.12 -2.31
CA VAL A 189 19.24 11.46 -3.52
C VAL A 189 18.33 11.77 -4.71
N LEU A 190 17.01 11.68 -4.52
CA LEU A 190 16.04 11.95 -5.58
C LEU A 190 16.15 13.39 -6.10
N ILE A 191 16.29 14.37 -5.21
CA ILE A 191 16.44 15.80 -5.58
C ILE A 191 17.78 16.05 -6.28
N VAL A 192 18.88 15.48 -5.76
CA VAL A 192 20.23 15.71 -6.30
C VAL A 192 20.45 14.97 -7.63
N SER A 193 19.72 13.87 -7.87
CA SER A 193 19.89 13.04 -9.07
C SER A 193 19.41 13.70 -10.36
N GLU A 194 18.68 14.81 -10.30
CA GLU A 194 18.16 15.50 -11.49
C GLU A 194 19.31 16.07 -12.33
N GLY A 195 19.47 15.58 -13.55
CA GLY A 195 20.51 16.02 -14.50
C GLY A 195 21.92 15.46 -14.26
N GLN A 196 22.08 14.45 -13.40
CA GLN A 196 23.36 13.81 -13.09
C GLN A 196 23.62 12.54 -13.93
N SER A 197 24.84 11.97 -13.81
CA SER A 197 25.29 10.73 -14.48
C SER A 197 24.41 9.50 -14.19
N ASP A 198 24.49 8.47 -15.04
CA ASP A 198 23.74 7.20 -14.97
C ASP A 198 23.79 6.47 -13.60
N GLY A 199 24.89 6.64 -12.83
CA GLY A 199 25.00 6.07 -11.48
C GLY A 199 23.99 6.65 -10.48
N TRP A 200 23.64 7.93 -10.59
CA TRP A 200 22.64 8.58 -9.74
C TRP A 200 21.23 8.09 -10.05
N PHE A 201 20.94 7.81 -11.33
CA PHE A 201 19.68 7.23 -11.75
C PHE A 201 19.45 5.85 -11.10
N LEU A 202 20.45 4.97 -11.12
CA LEU A 202 20.37 3.65 -10.48
C LEU A 202 20.16 3.74 -8.96
N LEU A 203 20.87 4.68 -8.31
CA LEU A 203 20.72 4.89 -6.88
C LEU A 203 19.32 5.39 -6.53
N SER A 204 18.77 6.33 -7.30
CA SER A 204 17.40 6.81 -7.17
C SER A 204 16.37 5.69 -7.36
N ALA A 205 16.56 4.84 -8.36
CA ALA A 205 15.69 3.67 -8.60
C ALA A 205 15.71 2.70 -7.39
N LEU A 206 16.88 2.41 -6.83
CA LEU A 206 17.02 1.58 -5.64
C LEU A 206 16.31 2.19 -4.42
N PHE A 207 16.50 3.50 -4.19
CA PHE A 207 15.82 4.19 -3.10
C PHE A 207 14.30 4.16 -3.25
N LEU A 208 13.76 4.37 -4.46
CA LEU A 208 12.32 4.25 -4.70
C LEU A 208 11.81 2.83 -4.46
N LEU A 209 12.56 1.82 -4.93
CA LEU A 209 12.24 0.40 -4.74
C LEU A 209 12.06 0.03 -3.27
N VAL A 210 12.82 0.66 -2.37
CA VAL A 210 12.74 0.42 -0.92
C VAL A 210 11.78 1.38 -0.22
N LEU A 211 11.79 2.66 -0.58
CA LEU A 211 11.03 3.71 0.08
C LEU A 211 9.52 3.51 -0.10
N ILE A 212 9.08 3.14 -1.30
CA ILE A 212 7.66 2.93 -1.61
C ILE A 212 7.05 1.83 -0.72
N PRO A 213 7.56 0.58 -0.70
CA PRO A 213 6.99 -0.45 0.16
C PRO A 213 7.13 -0.11 1.64
N LEU A 214 8.25 0.51 2.04
CA LEU A 214 8.45 0.91 3.43
C LEU A 214 7.45 1.99 3.88
N SER A 215 7.12 2.95 3.01
CA SER A 215 6.09 3.96 3.28
C SER A 215 4.72 3.33 3.49
N PHE A 216 4.38 2.30 2.70
CA PHE A 216 3.13 1.59 2.87
C PHE A 216 3.10 0.79 4.17
N VAL A 217 4.16 0.08 4.51
CA VAL A 217 4.27 -0.65 5.78
C VAL A 217 4.20 0.31 6.97
N ALA A 218 4.86 1.48 6.89
CA ALA A 218 4.77 2.52 7.90
C ALA A 218 3.33 3.04 8.07
N PHE A 219 2.64 3.33 6.96
CA PHE A 219 1.24 3.75 7.00
C PHE A 219 0.32 2.70 7.65
N VAL A 220 0.47 1.42 7.26
CA VAL A 220 -0.27 0.31 7.86
C VAL A 220 0.06 0.14 9.35
N ALA A 221 1.32 0.30 9.73
CA ALA A 221 1.75 0.25 11.13
C ALA A 221 1.06 1.33 11.98
N LEU A 222 0.99 2.58 11.49
CA LEU A 222 0.24 3.66 12.15
C LEU A 222 -1.25 3.34 12.26
N PHE A 223 -1.83 2.77 11.20
CA PHE A 223 -3.23 2.40 11.20
C PHE A 223 -3.55 1.29 12.22
N ILE A 224 -2.75 0.22 12.24
CA ILE A 224 -2.96 -0.91 13.16
C ILE A 224 -2.81 -0.43 14.61
N ASP A 225 -1.71 0.25 14.93
CA ASP A 225 -1.44 0.73 16.29
C ASP A 225 -2.42 1.83 16.74
N GLY A 226 -2.95 2.61 15.78
CA GLY A 226 -4.00 3.60 15.99
C GLY A 226 -5.41 3.02 16.20
N THR A 227 -5.64 1.77 15.81
CA THR A 227 -6.96 1.11 15.92
C THR A 227 -7.00 -0.03 16.94
N GLU A 228 -5.86 -0.43 17.51
CA GLU A 228 -5.81 -1.44 18.57
C GLU A 228 -6.48 -0.94 19.87
N PRO A 229 -7.40 -1.73 20.47
CA PRO A 229 -7.98 -1.43 21.78
C PRO A 229 -6.91 -1.34 22.86
N ARG A 230 -6.96 -0.31 23.69
CA ARG A 230 -5.99 -0.10 24.79
C ARG A 230 -6.62 -0.40 26.15
N PRO A 231 -5.84 -0.95 27.09
CA PRO A 231 -6.32 -1.15 28.46
C PRO A 231 -6.55 0.19 29.16
N ASP A 232 -7.48 0.19 30.11
CA ASP A 232 -7.78 1.34 30.95
C ASP A 232 -6.52 1.81 31.70
N GLY A 233 -6.26 3.13 31.67
CA GLY A 233 -5.13 3.76 32.36
C GLY A 233 -3.95 4.20 31.48
N VAL A 234 -3.96 3.93 30.17
CA VAL A 234 -2.99 4.51 29.22
C VAL A 234 -3.45 5.92 28.82
N THR A 235 -2.67 6.95 29.18
CA THR A 235 -3.04 8.36 28.96
C THR A 235 -2.89 8.83 27.51
N TRP A 236 -2.16 8.10 26.68
CA TRP A 236 -1.96 8.44 25.27
C TRP A 236 -2.75 7.51 24.36
N ILE A 237 -3.65 8.08 23.58
CA ILE A 237 -4.37 7.41 22.50
C ILE A 237 -4.03 8.15 21.20
N PRO A 238 -3.30 7.54 20.26
CA PRO A 238 -3.02 8.16 18.98
C PRO A 238 -4.33 8.38 18.25
N SER A 239 -4.61 9.65 17.94
CA SER A 239 -5.79 9.98 17.13
C SER A 239 -5.59 9.44 15.72
N MET A 240 -6.45 8.49 15.33
CA MET A 240 -6.45 7.90 13.99
C MET A 240 -6.50 8.98 12.89
N TRP A 241 -7.30 10.02 13.11
CA TRP A 241 -7.42 11.15 12.19
C TRP A 241 -6.09 11.89 11.98
N VAL A 242 -5.30 12.04 13.04
CA VAL A 242 -4.01 12.73 12.95
C VAL A 242 -2.97 11.84 12.27
N TYR A 243 -2.85 10.58 12.65
CA TYR A 243 -1.76 9.72 12.16
C TYR A 243 -2.03 9.10 10.79
N VAL A 244 -3.28 8.77 10.48
CA VAL A 244 -3.70 8.14 9.21
C VAL A 244 -4.30 9.17 8.25
N GLY A 245 -5.08 10.12 8.77
CA GLY A 245 -5.74 11.13 7.94
C GLY A 245 -4.76 12.16 7.38
N LEU A 246 -3.72 12.54 8.12
CA LEU A 246 -2.78 13.57 7.68
C LEU A 246 -1.96 13.17 6.44
N PRO A 247 -1.43 11.93 6.30
CA PRO A 247 -0.81 11.47 5.05
C PRO A 247 -1.74 11.51 3.84
N ILE A 248 -2.99 11.06 4.00
CA ILE A 248 -4.00 11.07 2.93
C ILE A 248 -4.35 12.51 2.55
N THR A 249 -4.52 13.39 3.54
CA THR A 249 -4.81 14.80 3.32
C THR A 249 -3.64 15.50 2.63
N GLY A 250 -2.40 15.16 3.01
CA GLY A 250 -1.18 15.65 2.36
C GLY A 250 -1.13 15.29 0.88
N TYR A 251 -1.46 14.03 0.53
CA TYR A 251 -1.63 13.62 -0.87
C TYR A 251 -2.67 14.47 -1.59
N ALA A 252 -3.89 14.51 -1.04
CA ALA A 252 -5.04 15.15 -1.69
C ALA A 252 -4.81 16.65 -1.90
N LEU A 253 -4.25 17.35 -0.91
CA LEU A 253 -3.96 18.78 -1.02
C LEU A 253 -2.93 19.06 -2.12
N VAL A 254 -1.81 18.33 -2.13
CA VAL A 254 -0.75 18.57 -3.13
C VAL A 254 -1.24 18.17 -4.52
N TYR A 255 -2.01 17.09 -4.64
CA TYR A 255 -2.67 16.70 -5.89
C TYR A 255 -3.58 17.81 -6.42
N LEU A 256 -4.47 18.36 -5.57
CA LEU A 256 -5.42 19.39 -5.97
C LEU A 256 -4.70 20.69 -6.39
N VAL A 257 -3.63 21.06 -5.69
CA VAL A 257 -2.79 22.20 -6.06
C VAL A 257 -2.13 21.98 -7.42
N ALA A 258 -1.55 20.79 -7.65
CA ALA A 258 -0.93 20.44 -8.92
C ALA A 258 -1.94 20.41 -10.08
N ALA A 259 -3.14 19.88 -9.84
CA ALA A 259 -4.23 19.85 -10.80
C ALA A 259 -4.72 21.27 -11.13
N TYR A 260 -4.85 22.13 -10.12
CA TYR A 260 -5.20 23.54 -10.29
C TYR A 260 -4.13 24.30 -11.10
N GLN A 261 -2.85 23.95 -10.93
CA GLN A 261 -1.73 24.50 -11.69
C GLN A 261 -1.61 23.93 -13.11
N GLY A 262 -2.44 22.96 -13.50
CA GLY A 262 -2.39 22.35 -14.83
C GLY A 262 -1.19 21.44 -15.05
N ILE A 263 -0.58 20.90 -13.98
CA ILE A 263 0.48 19.89 -14.11
C ILE A 263 -0.12 18.64 -14.76
N PRO A 264 0.44 18.12 -15.88
CA PRO A 264 -0.15 16.99 -16.61
C PRO A 264 -0.34 15.73 -15.76
N THR A 265 0.55 15.51 -14.81
CA THR A 265 0.57 14.35 -13.92
C THR A 265 0.47 14.76 -12.44
N PRO A 266 -0.70 15.25 -11.97
CA PRO A 266 -0.85 15.79 -10.61
C PRO A 266 -0.70 14.72 -9.51
N SER A 267 -0.78 13.43 -9.86
CA SER A 267 -0.49 12.30 -8.98
C SER A 267 0.96 12.26 -8.50
N ALA A 268 1.93 12.60 -9.35
CA ALA A 268 3.35 12.59 -9.01
C ALA A 268 3.68 13.54 -7.83
N PRO A 269 3.32 14.85 -7.88
CA PRO A 269 3.49 15.73 -6.73
C PRO A 269 2.63 15.31 -5.54
N GLY A 270 1.43 14.77 -5.77
CA GLY A 270 0.60 14.18 -4.71
C GLY A 270 1.34 13.12 -3.88
N ILE A 271 2.07 12.20 -4.54
CA ILE A 271 2.86 11.17 -3.86
C ILE A 271 3.93 11.79 -2.97
N TYR A 272 4.60 12.86 -3.40
CA TYR A 272 5.56 13.57 -2.53
C TYR A 272 4.88 14.19 -1.31
N GLY A 273 3.68 14.76 -1.49
CA GLY A 273 2.84 15.24 -0.39
C GLY A 273 2.51 14.14 0.62
N PHE A 274 2.15 12.94 0.14
CA PHE A 274 1.93 11.77 0.99
C PHE A 274 3.19 11.40 1.79
N ILE A 275 4.35 11.27 1.13
CA ILE A 275 5.61 10.85 1.75
C ILE A 275 6.04 11.84 2.83
N VAL A 276 5.99 13.15 2.55
CA VAL A 276 6.36 14.17 3.53
C VAL A 276 5.42 14.14 4.73
N ALA A 277 4.10 14.10 4.48
CA ALA A 277 3.10 14.05 5.54
C ALA A 277 3.23 12.77 6.40
N LEU A 278 3.47 11.61 5.78
CA LEU A 278 3.73 10.36 6.47
C LEU A 278 5.00 10.40 7.31
N TRP A 279 6.07 11.03 6.82
CA TRP A 279 7.29 11.20 7.59
C TRP A 279 7.05 12.03 8.85
N VAL A 280 6.35 13.17 8.72
CA VAL A 280 5.99 14.03 9.85
C VAL A 280 5.13 13.27 10.88
N THR A 281 4.11 12.53 10.44
CA THR A 281 3.28 11.75 11.37
C THR A 281 4.05 10.62 12.03
N ALA A 282 4.92 9.91 11.29
CA ALA A 282 5.74 8.84 11.84
C ALA A 282 6.74 9.36 12.90
N VAL A 283 7.40 10.49 12.64
CA VAL A 283 8.27 11.16 13.62
C VAL A 283 7.48 11.55 14.87
N GLY A 284 6.35 12.24 14.70
CA GLY A 284 5.50 12.66 15.81
C GLY A 284 4.97 11.47 16.62
N TYR A 285 4.62 10.37 15.95
CA TYR A 285 4.20 9.13 16.58
C TYR A 285 5.34 8.52 17.42
N LEU A 286 6.55 8.40 16.87
CA LEU A 286 7.69 7.82 17.59
C LEU A 286 8.08 8.66 18.81
N ILE A 287 8.06 9.99 18.69
CA ILE A 287 8.31 10.91 19.81
C ILE A 287 7.24 10.74 20.90
N ALA A 288 5.96 10.72 20.52
CA ALA A 288 4.86 10.55 21.46
C ALA A 288 4.93 9.18 22.16
N ARG A 289 5.21 8.12 21.39
CA ARG A 289 5.38 6.76 21.91
C ARG A 289 6.56 6.67 22.88
N TYR A 290 7.71 7.27 22.55
CA TYR A 290 8.86 7.31 23.43
C TYR A 290 8.54 7.99 24.77
N ARG A 291 7.87 9.14 24.74
CA ARG A 291 7.50 9.90 25.95
C ARG A 291 6.51 9.14 26.86
N HIS A 292 5.51 8.47 26.29
CA HIS A 292 4.43 7.87 27.08
C HIS A 292 4.65 6.39 27.41
N VAL A 293 5.37 5.65 26.56
CA VAL A 293 5.56 4.19 26.68
C VAL A 293 7.01 3.83 27.00
N GLY A 294 7.98 4.50 26.36
CA GLY A 294 9.42 4.22 26.46
C GLY A 294 10.14 4.85 27.65
N GLY A 295 9.59 5.90 28.27
CA GLY A 295 10.22 6.65 29.37
C GLY A 295 10.31 5.92 30.73
N ARG A 296 9.94 4.64 30.81
CA ARG A 296 10.12 3.80 32.02
C ARG A 296 10.92 2.54 31.67
N ILE A 297 12.11 2.72 31.13
CA ILE A 297 13.16 1.71 31.28
C ILE A 297 13.75 1.96 32.66
N ARG A 298 13.33 1.16 33.65
CA ARG A 298 14.10 0.95 34.87
C ARG A 298 15.13 -0.13 34.58
#